data_AF-A0A7C7JH62-F1
#
_entry.id   AF-A0A7C7JH62-F1
#
_cell.length_a   1.000
_cell.length_b   1.000
_cell.length_c   1.000
_cell.angle_alpha   90.00
_cell.angle_beta   90.00
_cell.angle_gamma   90.00
#
_symmetry.space_group_name_H-M   'P 1'
#
loop_
_entity.id
_entity.type
_entity.pdbx_description
1 polymer ?
#
loop_
_entity_poly.entity_id
_entity_poly.type
_entity_poly.pdbx_seq_one_letter_code
_entity_poly.pdbx_strand_id
1 'polypeptide(L)'
;MLFRSLVTSAIFAAIYAFVFASLASGIGQNNWLISFALLWSLAFLSILGYVYGRRLKRAFKGETGTIKWFDPSKGYGFLIRDNGGDLFVHLRSVKTEDRRKLRENTRVKFTVEETEKGPQAENIKII
;
A
#
# COMPACT_ATOMS: atom_id res chain seq x y z
N MET A 1 4.03 14.68 -2.29
CA MET A 1 5.07 14.00 -1.47
C MET A 1 6.00 13.14 -2.32
N LEU A 2 5.50 12.30 -3.24
CA LEU A 2 6.31 11.44 -4.13
C LEU A 2 7.31 12.18 -5.04
N PHE A 3 6.91 13.34 -5.57
CA PHE A 3 7.78 14.12 -6.46
C PHE A 3 9.03 14.65 -5.74
N ARG A 4 8.89 15.05 -4.47
CA ARG A 4 10.02 15.53 -3.66
C ARG A 4 11.01 14.42 -3.35
N SER A 5 10.54 13.21 -3.04
CA SER A 5 11.42 12.06 -2.77
C SER A 5 12.15 11.56 -4.03
N LEU A 6 11.54 11.68 -5.21
CA LEU A 6 12.15 11.29 -6.48
C LEU A 6 13.27 12.24 -6.88
N VAL A 7 13.05 13.54 -6.69
CA VAL A 7 14.08 14.56 -6.99
C VAL A 7 15.28 14.40 -6.06
N THR A 8 15.04 14.20 -4.75
CA THR A 8 16.16 14.03 -3.82
C THR A 8 16.95 12.75 -4.10
N SER A 9 16.29 11.63 -4.41
CA SER A 9 17.01 10.39 -4.74
C SER A 9 17.78 10.48 -6.06
N ALA A 10 17.24 11.17 -7.07
CA ALA A 10 17.91 11.41 -8.34
C ALA A 10 19.19 12.25 -8.18
N ILE A 11 19.14 13.29 -7.34
CA ILE A 11 20.31 14.13 -7.04
C ILE A 11 21.40 13.31 -6.34
N PHE A 12 21.04 12.52 -5.33
CA PHE A 12 21.99 11.64 -4.64
C PHE A 12 22.60 10.59 -5.59
N ALA A 13 21.81 10.00 -6.49
CA ALA A 13 22.29 9.06 -7.49
C ALA A 13 23.26 9.70 -8.49
N ALA A 14 22.99 10.93 -8.94
CA ALA A 14 23.86 11.66 -9.86
C ALA A 14 25.20 12.03 -9.21
N ILE A 15 25.18 12.52 -7.96
CA ILE A 15 26.39 12.82 -7.18
C ILE A 15 27.20 11.54 -6.97
N TYR A 16 26.54 10.43 -6.64
CA TYR A 16 27.20 9.14 -6.45
C TYR A 16 27.87 8.63 -7.74
N ALA A 17 27.18 8.69 -8.87
CA ALA A 17 27.74 8.28 -10.16
C ALA A 17 28.96 9.11 -10.55
N PHE A 18 28.92 10.42 -10.29
CA PHE A 18 30.03 11.33 -10.55
C PHE A 18 31.24 11.04 -9.65
N VAL A 19 31.02 10.86 -8.34
CA VAL A 19 32.09 10.54 -7.38
C VAL A 19 32.68 9.16 -7.68
N PHE A 20 31.85 8.16 -8.01
CA PHE A 20 32.29 6.83 -8.41
C PHE A 20 33.14 6.85 -9.68
N ALA A 21 32.68 7.55 -10.72
CA ALA A 21 33.43 7.68 -11.97
C ALA A 21 34.77 8.40 -11.77
N SER A 22 34.80 9.44 -10.91
CA SER A 22 36.02 10.19 -10.59
C SER A 22 37.02 9.40 -9.74
N LEU A 23 36.56 8.44 -8.93
CA LEU A 23 37.41 7.60 -8.09
C LEU A 23 37.84 6.31 -8.81
N ALA A 24 37.03 5.83 -9.77
CA ALA A 24 37.27 4.63 -10.56
C ALA A 24 38.37 4.81 -11.62
N SER A 25 38.63 6.03 -12.09
CA SER A 25 39.65 6.31 -13.12
C SER A 25 41.10 6.21 -12.62
N GLY A 26 41.34 5.98 -11.32
CA GLY A 26 42.67 6.03 -10.72
C GLY A 26 43.14 4.78 -9.95
N ILE A 27 42.35 3.71 -9.85
CA ILE A 27 42.68 2.63 -8.89
C ILE A 27 42.48 1.25 -9.55
N GLY A 28 43.61 0.56 -9.77
CA GLY A 28 43.69 -0.79 -10.34
C GLY A 28 42.98 -1.85 -9.50
N GLN A 29 42.79 -3.04 -10.11
CA GLN A 29 42.11 -4.26 -9.61
C GLN A 29 41.99 -4.39 -8.08
N ASN A 30 41.01 -3.71 -7.49
CA ASN A 30 40.87 -3.61 -6.06
C ASN A 30 39.49 -4.15 -5.67
N ASN A 31 39.46 -5.45 -5.32
CA ASN A 31 38.25 -6.19 -4.95
C ASN A 31 37.44 -5.53 -3.82
N TRP A 32 38.11 -4.73 -2.97
CA TRP A 32 37.45 -4.00 -1.88
C TRP A 32 36.40 -3.00 -2.39
N LEU A 33 36.67 -2.25 -3.47
CA LEU A 33 35.72 -1.29 -4.03
C LEU A 33 34.47 -1.99 -4.59
N ILE A 34 34.64 -3.16 -5.19
CA ILE A 34 33.53 -4.00 -5.68
C ILE A 34 32.70 -4.49 -4.50
N SER A 35 33.34 -4.93 -3.40
CA SER A 35 32.64 -5.30 -2.17
C SER A 35 31.88 -4.13 -1.56
N PHE A 36 32.44 -2.92 -1.54
CA PHE A 36 31.75 -1.71 -1.05
C PHE A 36 30.57 -1.32 -1.94
N ALA A 37 30.72 -1.37 -3.26
CA ALA A 37 29.64 -1.10 -4.21
C ALA A 37 28.51 -2.14 -4.09
N LEU A 38 28.85 -3.42 -3.93
CA LEU A 38 27.87 -4.50 -3.73
C LEU A 38 27.11 -4.33 -2.41
N LEU A 39 27.81 -4.07 -1.30
CA LEU A 39 27.19 -3.82 0.00
C LEU A 39 26.26 -2.60 -0.04
N TRP A 40 26.67 -1.52 -0.71
CA TRP A 40 25.84 -0.35 -0.91
C TRP A 40 24.62 -0.62 -1.80
N SER A 41 24.78 -1.38 -2.89
CA SER A 41 23.66 -1.75 -3.77
C SER A 41 22.62 -2.62 -3.06
N LEU A 42 23.06 -3.55 -2.20
CA LEU A 42 22.20 -4.40 -1.38
C LEU A 42 21.46 -3.58 -0.32
N ALA A 43 22.14 -2.63 0.33
CA ALA A 43 21.51 -1.71 1.27
C ALA A 43 20.45 -0.82 0.57
N PHE A 44 20.76 -0.35 -0.65
CA PHE A 44 19.85 0.45 -1.47
C PHE A 44 18.61 -0.35 -1.90
N LEU A 45 18.79 -1.58 -2.36
CA LEU A 45 17.70 -2.52 -2.69
C LEU A 45 16.84 -2.87 -1.48
N SER A 46 17.44 -3.01 -0.30
CA SER A 46 16.71 -3.25 0.96
C SER A 46 15.83 -2.06 1.34
N ILE A 47 16.34 -0.83 1.21
CA ILE A 47 15.57 0.40 1.45
C ILE A 47 14.45 0.55 0.43
N LEU A 48 14.70 0.25 -0.84
CA LEU A 48 13.66 0.18 -1.88
C LEU A 48 12.58 -0.83 -1.49
N GLY A 49 12.95 -2.06 -1.10
CA GLY A 49 12.01 -3.07 -0.62
C GLY A 49 11.21 -2.62 0.60
N TYR A 50 11.83 -1.90 1.54
CA TYR A 50 11.17 -1.38 2.73
C TYR A 50 10.22 -0.20 2.42
N VAL A 51 10.63 0.72 1.55
CA VAL A 51 9.83 1.89 1.16
C VAL A 51 8.65 1.48 0.28
N TYR A 52 8.83 0.54 -0.65
CA TYR A 52 7.77 0.06 -1.53
C TYR A 52 6.91 -1.06 -0.90
N GLY A 53 7.48 -1.92 -0.07
CA GLY A 53 6.80 -3.09 0.52
C GLY A 53 5.73 -2.74 1.55
N ARG A 54 5.77 -1.54 2.15
CA ARG A 54 4.78 -1.12 3.16
C ARG A 54 3.35 -0.97 2.63
N ARG A 55 3.13 -0.91 1.30
CA ARG A 55 1.77 -0.88 0.72
C ARG A 55 1.15 -2.26 0.51
N LEU A 56 1.94 -3.32 0.41
CA LEU A 56 1.44 -4.67 0.11
C LEU A 56 0.85 -5.38 1.34
N LYS A 57 1.39 -5.15 2.55
CA LYS A 57 0.91 -5.85 3.75
C LYS A 57 -0.49 -5.42 4.23
N ARG A 58 -0.95 -4.20 3.92
CA ARG A 58 -2.32 -3.76 4.28
C ARG A 58 -3.40 -4.30 3.34
N ALA A 59 -3.06 -4.58 2.08
CA ALA A 59 -3.99 -5.17 1.12
C ALA A 59 -4.36 -6.63 1.41
N PHE A 60 -3.60 -7.32 2.27
CA PHE A 60 -3.77 -8.76 2.53
C PHE A 60 -4.64 -9.13 3.73
N LYS A 61 -5.04 -8.17 4.58
CA LYS A 61 -5.99 -8.44 5.68
C LYS A 61 -7.43 -8.23 5.19
N GLY A 62 -7.81 -8.98 4.17
CA GLY A 62 -9.19 -9.04 3.71
C GLY A 62 -10.03 -9.83 4.72
N GLU A 63 -10.95 -9.15 5.40
CA GLU A 63 -11.97 -9.76 6.26
C GLU A 63 -13.23 -10.04 5.46
N THR A 64 -14.06 -10.94 5.97
CA THR A 64 -15.36 -11.28 5.40
C THR A 64 -16.47 -10.96 6.38
N GLY A 65 -17.66 -10.76 5.84
CA GLY A 65 -18.84 -10.42 6.61
C GLY A 65 -20.08 -10.34 5.74
N THR A 66 -21.19 -9.95 6.36
CA THR A 66 -22.50 -9.90 5.74
C THR A 66 -23.11 -8.52 5.92
N ILE A 67 -23.68 -7.95 4.86
CA ILE A 67 -24.39 -6.67 4.94
C ILE A 67 -25.61 -6.83 5.84
N LYS A 68 -25.66 -6.06 6.93
CA LYS A 68 -26.80 -6.02 7.84
C LYS A 68 -27.94 -5.21 7.24
N TRP A 69 -27.61 -4.05 6.70
CA TRP A 69 -28.54 -3.23 5.94
C TRP A 69 -27.74 -2.19 5.14
N PHE A 70 -28.29 -1.77 4.01
CA PHE A 70 -27.68 -0.74 3.18
C PHE A 70 -28.78 0.09 2.51
N ASP A 71 -28.63 1.41 2.55
CA ASP A 71 -29.54 2.34 1.88
C ASP A 71 -28.81 2.93 0.66
N PRO A 72 -29.14 2.49 -0.58
CA PRO A 72 -28.51 3.01 -1.79
C PRO A 72 -28.81 4.49 -2.05
N SER A 73 -29.97 4.97 -1.58
CA SER A 73 -30.40 6.36 -1.77
C SER A 73 -29.59 7.30 -0.89
N LYS A 74 -29.31 6.89 0.35
CA LYS A 74 -28.46 7.66 1.27
C LYS A 74 -26.98 7.38 1.10
N GLY A 75 -26.61 6.23 0.53
CA GLY A 75 -25.23 5.85 0.22
C GLY A 75 -24.42 5.35 1.42
N TYR A 76 -25.07 4.86 2.48
CA TYR A 76 -24.41 4.29 3.64
C TYR A 76 -25.18 3.11 4.22
N GLY A 77 -24.50 2.31 5.05
CA GLY A 77 -25.08 1.17 5.73
C GLY A 77 -24.11 0.55 6.74
N PHE A 78 -24.44 -0.65 7.19
CA PHE A 78 -23.62 -1.41 8.11
C PHE A 78 -23.49 -2.87 7.66
N LEU A 79 -22.34 -3.45 7.95
CA LEU A 79 -22.09 -4.88 7.81
C LEU A 79 -21.72 -5.50 9.14
N ILE A 80 -22.00 -6.79 9.29
CA ILE A 80 -21.56 -7.61 10.42
C ILE A 80 -20.32 -8.36 9.96
N ARG A 81 -19.23 -8.24 10.73
CA ARG A 81 -17.99 -8.97 10.47
C ARG A 81 -18.14 -10.41 10.92
N ASP A 82 -17.50 -11.35 10.24
CA ASP A 82 -17.46 -12.75 10.69
C ASP A 82 -16.72 -12.90 12.04
N ASN A 83 -15.77 -12.01 12.34
CA ASN A 83 -15.10 -11.91 13.64
C ASN A 83 -15.94 -11.19 14.72
N GLY A 84 -17.15 -10.73 14.39
CA GLY A 84 -18.03 -10.02 15.30
C GLY A 84 -17.93 -8.50 15.26
N GLY A 85 -19.03 -7.86 15.65
CA GLY A 85 -19.20 -6.41 15.66
C GLY A 85 -19.65 -5.84 14.31
N ASP A 86 -20.30 -4.68 14.41
CA ASP A 86 -20.84 -3.94 13.26
C ASP A 86 -19.77 -2.97 12.73
N LEU A 87 -19.64 -2.90 11.41
CA LEU A 87 -18.71 -2.02 10.73
C LEU A 87 -19.45 -1.09 9.78
N PHE A 88 -19.08 0.18 9.79
CA PHE A 88 -19.69 1.19 8.92
C PHE A 88 -19.26 1.00 7.46
N VAL A 89 -20.22 1.17 6.55
CA VAL A 89 -20.02 1.03 5.10
C VAL A 89 -20.48 2.29 4.40
N HIS A 90 -19.61 2.84 3.54
CA HIS A 90 -19.95 3.96 2.66
C HIS A 90 -19.98 3.50 1.20
N LEU A 91 -20.89 4.07 0.38
CA LEU A 91 -21.01 3.75 -1.05
C LEU A 91 -19.71 3.98 -1.85
N ARG A 92 -18.83 4.86 -1.35
CA ARG A 92 -17.51 5.15 -1.94
C ARG A 92 -16.54 3.97 -1.80
N SER A 93 -16.68 3.19 -0.74
CA SER A 93 -15.87 2.00 -0.45
C SER A 93 -16.24 0.80 -1.31
N VAL A 94 -17.37 0.88 -2.04
CA VAL A 94 -17.89 -0.16 -2.92
C VAL A 94 -17.57 0.20 -4.36
N LYS A 95 -17.07 -0.79 -5.10
CA LYS A 95 -16.84 -0.63 -6.54
C LYS A 95 -18.12 -0.30 -7.28
N THR A 96 -18.03 0.56 -8.29
CA THR A 96 -19.18 1.02 -9.09
C THR A 96 -20.04 -0.11 -9.66
N GLU A 97 -19.41 -1.21 -10.07
CA GLU A 97 -20.06 -2.42 -10.59
C GLU A 97 -20.97 -3.14 -9.57
N ASP A 98 -20.58 -3.10 -8.28
CA ASP A 98 -21.25 -3.84 -7.21
C ASP A 98 -22.25 -3.00 -6.41
N ARG A 99 -22.23 -1.66 -6.57
CA ARG A 99 -23.10 -0.72 -5.83
C ARG A 99 -24.59 -1.04 -5.92
N ARG A 100 -25.06 -1.53 -7.06
CA ARG A 100 -26.48 -1.87 -7.29
C ARG A 100 -26.87 -3.25 -6.75
N LYS A 101 -25.88 -4.11 -6.54
CA LYS A 101 -26.06 -5.49 -6.06
C LYS A 101 -25.91 -5.61 -4.55
N LEU A 102 -25.37 -4.57 -3.89
CA LEU A 102 -25.22 -4.52 -2.45
C LEU A 102 -26.60 -4.41 -1.77
N ARG A 103 -27.07 -5.52 -1.21
CA ARG A 103 -28.33 -5.62 -0.46
C ARG A 103 -28.09 -6.24 0.91
N GLU A 104 -29.08 -6.14 1.78
CA GLU A 104 -29.12 -6.89 3.03
C GLU A 104 -28.84 -8.40 2.80
N ASN A 105 -28.18 -9.04 3.75
CA ASN A 105 -27.74 -10.43 3.72
C ASN A 105 -26.73 -10.80 2.61
N THR A 106 -26.17 -9.81 1.91
CA THR A 106 -25.12 -10.06 0.92
C THR A 106 -23.78 -10.33 1.61
N ARG A 107 -23.09 -11.40 1.23
CA ARG A 107 -21.74 -11.71 1.72
C ARG A 107 -20.69 -10.92 0.94
N VAL A 108 -19.76 -10.33 1.66
CA VAL A 108 -18.76 -9.42 1.11
C VAL A 108 -17.38 -9.67 1.72
N LYS A 109 -16.34 -9.40 0.93
CA LYS A 109 -14.96 -9.28 1.36
C LYS A 109 -14.55 -7.82 1.38
N PHE A 110 -13.89 -7.39 2.44
CA PHE A 110 -13.50 -5.99 2.64
C PHE A 110 -12.21 -5.90 3.46
N THR A 111 -11.64 -4.71 3.54
CA THR A 111 -10.53 -4.38 4.45
C THR A 111 -11.02 -3.39 5.51
N VAL A 112 -10.55 -3.52 6.74
CA VAL A 112 -10.87 -2.55 7.81
C VAL A 112 -9.83 -1.44 7.78
N GLU A 113 -10.29 -0.20 7.68
CA GLU A 113 -9.44 0.99 7.78
C GLU A 113 -9.91 1.86 8.96
N GLU A 114 -8.94 2.34 9.75
CA GLU A 114 -9.20 3.31 10.82
C GLU A 114 -9.21 4.73 10.24
N THR A 115 -10.32 5.45 10.41
CA THR A 115 -10.45 6.85 10.01
C THR A 115 -10.78 7.74 11.21
N GLU A 116 -10.77 9.06 11.01
CA GLU A 116 -11.11 10.05 12.04
C GLU A 116 -12.50 9.84 12.66
N LYS A 117 -13.42 9.19 11.93
CA LYS A 117 -14.78 8.87 12.37
C LYS A 117 -14.93 7.47 12.96
N GLY A 118 -13.82 6.74 13.09
CA GLY A 118 -13.78 5.36 13.57
C GLY A 118 -13.49 4.33 12.46
N PRO A 119 -13.60 3.03 12.79
CA PRO A 119 -13.32 1.95 11.87
C PRO A 119 -14.41 1.86 10.79
N GLN A 120 -14.00 1.79 9.53
CA GLN A 120 -14.89 1.65 8.39
C GLN A 120 -14.41 0.56 7.42
N ALA A 121 -15.34 0.03 6.64
CA ALA A 121 -15.06 -0.94 5.58
C ALA A 121 -14.56 -0.24 4.32
N GLU A 122 -13.49 -0.76 3.74
CA GLU A 122 -12.88 -0.31 2.49
C GLU A 122 -12.72 -1.46 1.49
N ASN A 123 -12.56 -1.14 0.21
CA ASN A 123 -12.33 -2.11 -0.88
C ASN A 123 -13.35 -3.28 -0.90
N ILE A 124 -14.64 -2.96 -0.73
CA ILE A 124 -15.71 -3.96 -0.60
C ILE A 124 -15.93 -4.65 -1.95
N LYS A 125 -15.96 -5.97 -1.93
CA LYS A 125 -16.29 -6.85 -3.08
C LYS A 125 -17.31 -7.89 -2.66
N ILE A 126 -18.27 -8.17 -3.54
CA ILE A 126 -19.24 -9.26 -3.34
C ILE A 126 -18.52 -10.59 -3.63
N ILE A 127 -18.82 -11.63 -2.85
CA ILE A 127 -18.29 -13.00 -3.00
C ILE A 127 -19.39 -13.91 -3.55
#